data_AF-A0A345IJ20-F1
#
_entry.id   AF-A0A345IJ20-F1
#
_cell.length_a   1.000
_cell.length_b   1.000
_cell.length_c   1.000
_cell.angle_alpha   90.00
_cell.angle_beta   90.00
_cell.angle_gamma   90.00
#
_symmetry.space_group_name_H-M   'P 1'
#
loop_
_entity.id
_entity.type
_entity.pdbx_description
1 polymer ?
#
loop_
_entity_poly.entity_id
_entity_poly.type
_entity_poly.pdbx_seq_one_letter_code
_entity_poly.pdbx_strand_id
1 'polypeptide(L)'
;MILQLNLGKYLKEHDISAYRLVQEVKGEVAPNTVYDLARAPAQRVNLRVVAKILEALSRVRGEKVSVLEVIDELEEVAAPAALPTLEQLLAQVPKQDPASFKKFSYDRNRKPISIGEGGPSIVDIISEGREPR
;
A
#
# COMPACT_ATOMS: atom_id res chain seq x y z
N MET A 1 10.17 12.39 -11.50
CA MET A 1 10.18 11.33 -12.55
C MET A 1 10.85 10.10 -11.98
N ILE A 2 10.14 8.97 -11.91
CA ILE A 2 10.63 7.73 -11.32
C ILE A 2 10.74 6.66 -12.41
N LEU A 3 11.94 6.13 -12.62
CA LEU A 3 12.19 5.02 -13.54
C LEU A 3 12.00 3.70 -12.82
N GLN A 4 11.31 2.74 -13.45
CA GLN A 4 11.12 1.40 -12.91
C GLN A 4 11.44 0.35 -13.95
N LEU A 5 12.18 -0.69 -13.55
CA LEU A 5 12.36 -1.88 -14.38
C LEU A 5 11.09 -2.74 -14.29
N ASN A 6 10.43 -2.99 -15.41
CA ASN A 6 9.22 -3.81 -15.49
C ASN A 6 9.43 -5.05 -16.37
N LEU A 7 10.24 -5.98 -15.86
CA LEU A 7 10.52 -7.25 -16.54
C LEU A 7 9.23 -8.08 -16.75
N GLY A 8 8.31 -8.06 -15.79
CA GLY A 8 7.05 -8.79 -15.87
C GLY A 8 6.17 -8.38 -17.04
N LYS A 9 6.08 -7.07 -17.32
CA LYS A 9 5.34 -6.54 -18.48
C LYS A 9 6.00 -6.97 -19.78
N TYR A 10 7.31 -6.77 -19.91
CA TYR A 10 8.07 -7.16 -21.09
C TYR A 10 7.91 -8.66 -21.42
N LEU A 11 8.05 -9.53 -20.42
CA LEU A 11 7.90 -10.96 -20.59
C LEU A 11 6.51 -11.35 -21.11
N LYS A 12 5.44 -10.68 -20.64
CA LYS A 12 4.07 -10.93 -21.10
C LYS A 12 3.84 -10.46 -22.53
N GLU A 13 4.35 -9.28 -22.89
CA GLU A 13 4.21 -8.72 -24.24
C GLU A 13 4.89 -9.59 -25.31
N HIS A 14 5.95 -10.30 -24.93
CA HIS A 14 6.71 -11.17 -25.83
C HIS A 14 6.45 -12.67 -25.67
N ASP A 15 5.45 -13.07 -24.88
CA ASP A 15 5.08 -14.47 -24.60
C ASP A 15 6.27 -15.33 -24.10
N ILE A 16 7.12 -14.73 -23.26
CA ILE A 16 8.27 -15.40 -22.65
C ILE A 16 7.93 -15.75 -21.19
N SER A 17 7.99 -17.03 -20.85
CA SER A 17 7.83 -17.43 -19.45
C SER A 17 9.04 -17.05 -18.60
N ALA A 18 8.80 -16.61 -17.37
CA ALA A 18 9.88 -16.33 -16.40
C ALA A 18 10.76 -17.57 -16.17
N TYR A 19 10.18 -18.78 -16.21
CA TYR A 19 10.91 -20.02 -16.14
C TYR A 19 11.92 -20.19 -17.28
N ARG A 20 11.55 -19.85 -18.52
CA ARG A 20 12.47 -19.90 -19.66
C ARG A 20 13.65 -18.96 -19.45
N LEU A 21 13.40 -17.75 -18.96
CA LEU A 21 14.47 -16.81 -18.62
C LEU A 21 15.39 -17.34 -17.52
N VAL A 22 14.83 -17.99 -16.49
CA VAL A 22 15.61 -18.63 -15.41
C VAL A 22 16.56 -19.71 -15.95
N GLN A 23 16.13 -20.49 -16.94
CA GLN A 23 17.02 -21.50 -17.56
C GLN A 23 18.19 -20.85 -18.29
N GLU A 24 17.98 -19.71 -18.94
CA GLU A 24 19.01 -18.99 -19.71
C GLU A 24 20.04 -18.26 -18.85
N VAL A 25 19.66 -17.84 -17.64
CA VAL A 25 20.55 -17.18 -16.67
C VAL A 25 21.07 -18.12 -15.58
N LYS A 26 20.88 -19.44 -15.75
CA LYS A 26 21.23 -20.44 -14.75
C LYS A 26 22.71 -20.37 -14.40
N GLY A 27 23.01 -20.22 -13.11
CA GLY A 27 24.38 -20.08 -12.60
C GLY A 27 24.93 -18.65 -12.66
N GLU A 28 24.22 -17.72 -13.30
CA GLU A 28 24.63 -16.32 -13.38
C GLU A 28 23.81 -15.37 -12.50
N VAL A 29 22.51 -15.67 -12.38
CA VAL A 29 21.52 -14.93 -11.57
C VAL A 29 20.71 -15.93 -10.75
N ALA A 30 20.42 -15.59 -9.50
CA ALA A 30 19.58 -16.43 -8.65
C ALA A 30 18.15 -16.51 -9.21
N PRO A 31 17.53 -17.71 -9.29
CA PRO A 31 16.17 -17.87 -9.83
C PRO A 31 15.14 -16.97 -9.14
N ASN A 32 15.22 -16.84 -7.82
CA ASN A 32 14.31 -15.99 -7.05
C ASN A 32 14.36 -14.53 -7.52
N THR A 33 15.55 -14.01 -7.81
CA THR A 33 15.69 -12.64 -8.34
C THR A 33 14.95 -12.46 -9.66
N VAL A 34 15.00 -13.44 -10.55
CA VAL A 34 14.26 -13.38 -11.83
C VAL A 34 12.76 -13.41 -11.58
N TYR A 35 12.28 -14.29 -10.70
CA TYR A 35 10.87 -14.36 -10.36
C TYR A 35 10.35 -13.11 -9.65
N ASP A 36 11.14 -12.53 -8.76
CA ASP A 36 10.79 -11.29 -8.05
C ASP A 36 10.66 -10.12 -9.03
N LEU A 37 11.61 -9.99 -9.96
CA LEU A 37 11.58 -8.97 -11.02
C LEU A 37 10.45 -9.19 -12.04
N ALA A 38 10.10 -10.45 -12.33
CA ALA A 38 8.97 -10.79 -13.20
C ALA A 38 7.61 -10.56 -12.52
N ARG A 39 7.55 -10.60 -11.19
CA ARG A 39 6.31 -10.46 -10.42
C ARG A 39 5.92 -9.00 -10.22
N ALA A 40 6.88 -8.13 -9.94
CA ALA A 40 6.61 -6.73 -9.64
C ALA A 40 7.69 -5.79 -10.24
N PRO A 41 7.31 -4.58 -10.67
CA PRO A 41 8.27 -3.56 -11.08
C PRO A 41 9.25 -3.20 -9.96
N ALA A 42 10.51 -2.94 -10.31
CA ALA A 42 11.56 -2.65 -9.35
C ALA A 42 12.24 -1.31 -9.63
N GLN A 43 12.32 -0.45 -8.60
CA GLN A 43 13.01 0.85 -8.67
C GLN A 43 14.52 0.74 -8.41
N ARG A 44 14.93 -0.13 -7.48
CA ARG A 44 16.33 -0.31 -7.10
C ARG A 44 16.79 -1.68 -7.56
N VAL A 45 17.53 -1.70 -8.67
CA VAL A 45 18.02 -2.93 -9.28
C VAL A 45 19.54 -2.89 -9.43
N ASN A 46 20.16 -4.04 -9.27
CA ASN A 46 21.59 -4.17 -9.52
C ASN A 46 21.84 -4.19 -11.03
N LEU A 47 22.58 -3.20 -11.53
CA LEU A 47 22.85 -3.05 -12.97
C LEU A 47 23.57 -4.26 -13.59
N ARG A 48 24.39 -5.00 -12.81
CA ARG A 48 25.01 -6.25 -13.31
C ARG A 48 23.99 -7.35 -13.53
N VAL A 49 22.97 -7.44 -12.67
CA VAL A 49 21.87 -8.40 -12.82
C VAL A 49 21.03 -8.03 -14.03
N VAL A 50 20.73 -6.74 -14.21
CA VAL A 50 20.00 -6.24 -15.37
C VAL A 50 20.73 -6.54 -16.67
N ALA A 51 22.04 -6.29 -16.74
CA ALA A 51 22.85 -6.60 -17.92
C ALA A 51 22.75 -8.09 -18.32
N LYS A 52 22.92 -9.00 -17.34
CA LYS A 52 22.80 -10.45 -17.56
C LYS A 52 21.41 -10.87 -18.03
N ILE A 53 20.37 -10.26 -17.44
CA ILE A 53 18.98 -10.52 -17.85
C ILE A 53 18.75 -10.06 -19.29
N LEU A 54 19.23 -8.87 -19.67
CA LEU A 54 19.08 -8.34 -21.03
C LEU A 54 19.86 -9.15 -22.07
N GLU A 55 21.06 -9.62 -21.73
CA GLU A 55 21.81 -10.55 -22.57
C GLU A 55 21.06 -11.87 -22.76
N ALA A 56 20.50 -12.43 -21.69
CA ALA A 56 19.70 -13.64 -21.77
C ALA A 56 18.39 -13.43 -22.57
N LEU A 57 17.70 -12.31 -22.39
CA LEU A 57 16.53 -11.95 -23.20
C LEU A 57 16.90 -11.81 -24.68
N SER A 58 18.07 -11.23 -24.97
CA SER A 58 18.57 -11.13 -26.35
C SER A 58 18.82 -12.49 -26.97
N ARG A 59 19.37 -13.44 -26.20
CA ARG A 59 19.52 -14.84 -26.62
C ARG A 59 18.19 -15.53 -26.88
N VAL A 60 17.21 -15.35 -25.98
CA VAL A 60 15.87 -15.94 -26.11
C VAL A 60 15.15 -15.44 -27.36
N ARG A 61 15.27 -14.15 -27.67
CA ARG A 61 14.58 -13.52 -28.80
C ARG A 61 15.34 -13.63 -30.12
N GLY A 62 16.66 -13.83 -30.07
CA GLY A 62 17.52 -13.80 -31.25
C GLY A 62 17.78 -12.38 -31.78
N GLU A 63 17.39 -11.35 -31.04
CA GLU A 63 17.64 -9.94 -31.36
C GLU A 63 18.09 -9.17 -30.12
N LYS A 64 18.74 -8.03 -30.32
CA LYS A 64 19.28 -7.23 -29.22
C LYS A 64 18.14 -6.52 -28.48
N VAL A 65 17.97 -6.85 -27.20
CA VAL A 65 17.00 -6.18 -26.32
C VAL A 65 17.65 -4.96 -25.67
N SER A 66 17.01 -3.79 -25.81
CA SER A 66 17.48 -2.57 -25.17
C SER A 66 16.92 -2.41 -23.75
N VAL A 67 17.66 -1.68 -22.90
CA VAL A 67 17.21 -1.33 -21.55
C VAL A 67 15.89 -0.55 -21.58
N LEU A 68 15.71 0.32 -22.59
CA LEU A 68 14.56 1.22 -22.70
C LEU A 68 13.25 0.47 -22.96
N GLU A 69 13.30 -0.72 -23.56
CA GLU A 69 12.12 -1.56 -23.76
C GLU A 69 11.59 -2.17 -22.45
N VAL A 70 12.44 -2.27 -21.42
CA VAL A 70 12.12 -2.94 -20.15
C VAL A 70 11.89 -1.93 -19.01
N ILE A 71 12.13 -0.64 -19.26
CA ILE A 71 11.94 0.43 -18.27
C ILE A 71 10.63 1.16 -18.56
N ASP A 72 9.81 1.32 -17.53
CA ASP A 72 8.66 2.22 -17.55
C ASP A 72 9.02 3.55 -16.87
N GLU A 73 8.53 4.64 -17.45
CA GLU A 73 8.51 5.96 -16.84
C GLU A 73 7.22 6.14 -16.06
N LEU A 74 7.34 6.39 -14.75
CA LEU A 74 6.22 6.85 -13.96
C LEU A 74 6.35 8.36 -13.73
N GLU A 75 5.34 9.08 -14.20
CA GLU A 75 5.08 10.42 -13.69
C GLU A 75 4.83 10.30 -12.19
N GLU A 76 5.52 11.12 -11.40
CA GLU A 76 5.14 11.30 -10.01
C GLU A 76 3.73 11.87 -10.03
N VAL A 77 2.75 11.04 -9.71
CA VAL A 77 1.43 11.51 -9.33
C VAL A 77 1.69 12.41 -8.14
N ALA A 78 1.71 13.73 -8.39
CA ALA A 78 1.87 14.72 -7.35
C ALA A 78 0.92 14.33 -6.23
N ALA A 79 1.45 14.15 -5.03
CA ALA A 79 0.61 13.92 -3.86
C ALA A 79 -0.55 14.93 -3.92
N PRO A 80 -1.81 14.51 -3.70
CA PRO A 80 -2.95 15.40 -3.85
C PRO A 80 -2.64 16.70 -3.11
N ALA A 81 -2.63 17.81 -3.85
CA ALA A 81 -1.98 19.06 -3.47
C ALA A 81 -2.60 19.77 -2.24
N ALA A 82 -3.53 19.13 -1.54
CA ALA A 82 -3.99 19.57 -0.24
C ALA A 82 -4.50 18.34 0.53
N LEU A 83 -3.84 18.02 1.64
CA LEU A 83 -4.54 17.31 2.71
C LEU A 83 -5.72 18.21 3.12
N PRO A 84 -6.94 17.66 3.29
CA PRO A 84 -8.07 18.47 3.73
C PRO A 84 -7.72 19.13 5.06
N THR A 85 -8.06 20.41 5.20
CA THR A 85 -7.86 21.11 6.47
C THR A 85 -8.73 20.48 7.55
N LEU A 86 -8.34 20.66 8.81
CA LEU A 86 -9.08 20.14 9.95
C LEU A 86 -10.56 20.62 9.94
N GLU A 87 -10.81 21.83 9.45
CA GLU A 87 -12.15 22.39 9.22
C GLU A 87 -12.96 21.62 8.17
N GLN A 88 -12.34 21.25 7.05
CA GLN A 88 -12.99 20.46 5.99
C GLN A 88 -13.31 19.04 6.44
N LEU A 89 -12.47 18.45 7.29
CA LEU A 89 -12.74 17.16 7.91
C LEU A 89 -13.90 17.24 8.89
N LEU A 90 -13.94 18.27 9.74
CA LEU A 90 -15.03 18.49 10.69
C LEU A 90 -16.37 18.77 10.01
N ALA A 91 -16.37 19.45 8.85
CA ALA A 91 -17.58 19.68 8.07
C ALA A 91 -18.18 18.40 7.45
N GLN A 92 -17.38 17.36 7.24
CA GLN A 92 -17.81 16.06 6.70
C GLN A 92 -18.31 15.11 7.78
N VAL A 93 -18.02 15.37 9.06
CA VAL A 93 -18.53 14.56 10.17
C VAL A 93 -20.01 14.92 10.39
N PRO A 94 -20.96 14.00 10.17
CA PRO A 94 -22.35 14.27 10.51
C PRO A 94 -22.44 14.57 12.01
N LYS A 95 -23.04 15.71 12.36
CA LYS A 95 -23.27 16.10 13.76
C LYS A 95 -24.15 15.04 14.41
N GLN A 96 -23.55 14.12 15.15
CA GLN A 96 -24.28 13.09 15.89
C GLN A 96 -25.02 13.78 17.04
N ASP A 97 -26.34 13.56 17.09
CA ASP A 97 -27.16 14.08 18.17
C ASP A 97 -26.71 13.41 19.49
N PRO A 98 -26.33 14.17 20.52
CA PRO A 98 -25.92 13.60 21.80
C PRO A 98 -26.98 12.74 22.48
N ALA A 99 -28.26 12.91 22.11
CA ALA A 99 -29.33 12.03 22.57
C ALA A 99 -29.28 10.61 21.97
N SER A 100 -28.57 10.42 20.85
CA SER A 100 -28.42 9.13 20.16
C SER A 100 -27.28 8.26 20.69
N PHE A 101 -26.42 8.83 21.55
CA PHE A 101 -25.30 8.08 22.12
C PHE A 101 -25.78 6.99 23.07
N LYS A 102 -25.30 5.75 22.85
CA LYS A 102 -25.55 4.64 23.77
C LYS A 102 -24.91 4.95 25.12
N LYS A 103 -25.74 5.06 26.16
CA LYS A 103 -25.31 5.21 27.55
C LYS A 103 -24.73 3.88 28.02
N PHE A 104 -23.43 3.80 28.21
CA PHE A 104 -22.78 2.67 28.85
C PHE A 104 -22.35 3.10 30.25
N SER A 105 -23.00 2.54 31.28
CA SER A 105 -22.42 2.53 32.63
C SER A 105 -21.92 1.13 32.94
N TYR A 106 -20.76 1.09 33.61
CA TYR A 106 -20.21 -0.13 34.16
C TYR A 106 -20.34 -0.06 35.68
N ASP A 107 -20.82 -1.15 36.28
CA ASP A 107 -20.67 -1.35 37.72
C ASP A 107 -19.17 -1.48 38.08
N ARG A 108 -18.80 -1.27 39.35
CA ARG A 108 -17.44 -1.53 39.90
C ARG A 108 -16.89 -2.91 39.53
N ASN A 109 -17.76 -3.87 39.24
CA ASN A 109 -17.45 -5.23 38.80
C ASN A 109 -17.49 -5.46 37.27
N ARG A 110 -17.40 -4.40 36.44
CA ARG A 110 -17.33 -4.45 34.96
C ARG A 110 -18.49 -5.17 34.27
N LYS A 111 -19.67 -5.24 34.90
CA LYS A 111 -20.89 -5.72 34.24
C LYS A 111 -21.67 -4.55 33.62
N PRO A 112 -22.19 -4.68 32.40
CA PRO A 112 -23.01 -3.64 31.77
C PRO A 112 -24.36 -3.52 32.50
N ILE A 113 -24.70 -2.32 32.95
CA ILE A 113 -25.97 -2.04 33.64
C ILE A 113 -26.96 -1.48 32.61
N SER A 114 -28.15 -2.07 32.51
CA SER A 114 -29.28 -1.46 31.80
C SER A 114 -29.85 -0.33 32.65
N ILE A 115 -29.64 0.92 32.21
CA ILE A 115 -30.07 2.11 32.95
C ILE A 115 -31.56 2.36 32.65
N GLY A 116 -32.44 2.01 33.59
CA GLY A 116 -33.79 2.56 33.64
C GLY A 116 -33.72 4.07 33.92
N GLU A 117 -34.68 4.83 33.40
CA GLU A 117 -34.81 6.28 33.51
C GLU A 117 -34.49 6.81 34.93
N GLY A 118 -33.28 7.29 35.17
CA GLY A 118 -32.94 7.79 36.51
C GLY A 118 -31.48 8.12 36.78
N GLY A 119 -30.62 8.26 35.77
CA GLY A 119 -29.23 8.68 35.94
C GLY A 119 -29.01 10.13 35.48
N PRO A 120 -28.13 10.90 36.16
CA PRO A 120 -27.80 12.26 35.74
C PRO A 120 -27.25 12.27 34.32
N SER A 121 -27.57 13.34 33.58
CA SER A 121 -27.16 13.47 32.19
C SER A 121 -25.66 13.73 32.08
N ILE A 122 -25.10 13.48 30.89
CA ILE A 122 -23.67 13.74 30.62
C ILE A 122 -23.33 15.23 30.84
N VAL A 123 -24.29 16.13 30.60
CA VAL A 123 -24.13 17.56 30.85
C VAL A 123 -23.92 17.83 32.35
N ASP A 124 -24.63 17.11 33.22
CA ASP A 124 -24.50 17.24 34.67
C ASP A 124 -23.12 16.74 35.15
N ILE A 125 -22.64 15.63 34.59
CA ILE A 125 -21.33 15.05 34.96
C ILE A 125 -20.17 15.95 34.54
N ILE A 126 -20.23 16.55 33.35
CA ILE A 126 -19.20 17.47 32.85
C ILE A 126 -19.19 18.75 33.68
N SER A 127 -20.36 19.21 34.13
CA SER A 127 -20.50 20.40 34.97
C SER A 127 -19.94 20.21 36.38
N GLU A 128 -19.95 18.98 36.91
CA GLU A 128 -19.47 18.66 38.26
C GLU A 128 -17.95 18.46 38.37
N GLY A 129 -17.18 18.59 37.29
CA GLY A 129 -15.71 18.67 37.34
C GLY A 129 -14.99 17.47 37.98
N ARG A 130 -15.61 16.28 37.98
CA ARG A 130 -14.91 15.06 38.43
C ARG A 130 -13.99 14.54 37.32
N GLU A 131 -12.71 14.86 37.44
CA GLU A 131 -11.67 14.22 36.62
C GLU A 131 -11.65 12.69 36.87
N PRO A 132 -11.61 11.86 35.82
CA PRO A 132 -11.47 10.43 35.98
C PRO A 132 -10.07 10.12 36.52
N ARG A 133 -10.01 9.46 37.68
CA ARG A 133 -8.79 8.86 38.22
C ARG A 133 -8.48 7.53 37.54
#